data_AF-A0A6F9ARB8-F1
#
_entry.id   AF-A0A6F9ARB8-F1
#
_cell.length_a   1.000
_cell.length_b   1.000
_cell.length_c   1.000
_cell.angle_alpha   90.00
_cell.angle_beta   90.00
_cell.angle_gamma   90.00
#
_symmetry.space_group_name_H-M   'P 1'
#
loop_
_entity.id
_entity.type
_entity.pdbx_description
1 polymer ?
#
loop_
_entity_poly.entity_id
_entity_poly.type
_entity_poly.pdbx_seq_one_letter_code
_entity_poly.pdbx_strand_id
1 'polypeptide(L)'
;MTVSCKEDYLLELLNRSEGVLQESYPPVLGFLYTQNTRVFSDLYTELRRYYRGSNVNIEEVLNEFWARLLERLFKGANGQYLIGDDYLECVAKQSETLRPFGDTPRDLKLKVTRTFVAARSFVQGLVVSGEVVRK
;
A
#
# COMPACT_ATOMS: atom_id res chain seq x y z
N MET A 1 -17.47 9.96 22.54
CA MET A 1 -17.34 8.49 22.49
C MET A 1 -17.63 7.89 21.12
N THR A 2 -18.62 8.38 20.34
CA THR A 2 -19.01 7.78 19.05
C THR A 2 -18.03 7.98 17.89
N VAL A 3 -17.20 9.02 17.92
CA VAL A 3 -16.21 9.30 16.85
C VAL A 3 -14.97 8.41 16.97
N SER A 4 -14.44 8.22 18.19
CA SER A 4 -13.28 7.36 18.47
C SER A 4 -13.48 5.92 17.98
N CYS A 5 -14.64 5.33 18.27
CA CYS A 5 -14.94 3.93 17.89
C CYS A 5 -14.91 3.68 16.36
N LYS A 6 -15.16 4.71 15.54
CA LYS A 6 -15.12 4.59 14.07
C LYS A 6 -13.72 4.82 13.49
N GLU A 7 -12.91 5.67 14.13
CA GLU A 7 -11.47 5.78 13.81
C GLU A 7 -10.75 4.45 14.04
N ASP A 8 -11.14 3.76 15.09
CA ASP A 8 -10.57 2.47 15.46
C ASP A 8 -10.91 1.36 14.44
N TYR A 9 -12.11 1.39 13.84
CA TYR A 9 -12.56 0.32 12.94
C TYR A 9 -11.77 0.22 11.62
N LEU A 10 -11.48 1.34 10.94
CA LEU A 10 -10.70 1.27 9.69
C LEU A 10 -9.24 0.86 9.96
N LEU A 11 -8.67 1.31 11.07
CA LEU A 11 -7.33 0.90 11.50
C LEU A 11 -7.29 -0.59 11.85
N GLU A 12 -8.32 -1.12 12.52
CA GLU A 12 -8.45 -2.55 12.81
C GLU A 12 -8.54 -3.37 11.51
N LEU A 13 -9.36 -2.94 10.55
CA LEU A 13 -9.45 -3.58 9.23
C LEU A 13 -8.09 -3.59 8.50
N LEU A 14 -7.34 -2.49 8.57
CA LEU A 14 -6.01 -2.42 7.97
C LEU A 14 -5.02 -3.36 8.63
N ASN A 15 -5.01 -3.41 9.96
CA ASN A 15 -4.14 -4.32 10.70
C ASN A 15 -4.48 -5.78 10.42
N ARG A 16 -5.77 -6.12 10.34
CA ARG A 16 -6.21 -7.46 9.96
C ARG A 16 -5.81 -7.82 8.54
N SER A 17 -5.94 -6.88 7.60
CA SER A 17 -5.51 -7.08 6.22
C SER A 17 -4.00 -7.31 6.11
N GLU A 18 -3.19 -6.56 6.86
CA GLU A 18 -1.73 -6.76 6.92
C GLU A 18 -1.38 -8.14 7.49
N GLY A 19 -2.05 -8.56 8.58
CA GLY A 19 -1.86 -9.90 9.17
C GLY A 19 -2.18 -11.02 8.18
N VAL A 20 -3.33 -10.94 7.49
CA VAL A 20 -3.71 -11.93 6.47
C VAL A 20 -2.67 -11.98 5.34
N LEU A 21 -2.14 -10.84 4.90
CA LEU A 21 -1.09 -10.79 3.89
C LEU A 21 0.19 -11.48 4.38
N GLN A 22 0.59 -11.23 5.63
CA GLN A 22 1.76 -11.84 6.24
C GLN A 22 1.67 -13.35 6.40
N GLU A 23 0.47 -13.88 6.65
CA GLU A 23 0.23 -15.31 6.78
C GLU A 23 0.10 -16.02 5.41
N SER A 24 -0.51 -15.35 4.42
CA SER A 24 -0.90 -15.99 3.16
C SER A 24 0.18 -16.01 2.08
N TYR A 25 1.13 -15.06 2.11
CA TYR A 25 2.13 -14.89 1.06
C TYR A 25 3.38 -15.78 1.21
N PRO A 26 3.88 -16.14 2.42
CA PRO A 26 5.01 -17.05 2.54
C PRO A 26 4.82 -18.42 1.87
N PRO A 27 3.65 -19.08 1.96
CA PRO A 27 3.42 -20.36 1.26
C PRO A 27 3.42 -20.24 -0.27
N VAL A 28 3.05 -19.07 -0.81
CA VAL A 28 2.85 -18.85 -2.26
C VAL A 28 4.10 -18.33 -2.96
N LEU A 29 4.85 -17.46 -2.28
CA LEU A 29 6.02 -16.77 -2.84
C LEU A 29 7.35 -17.23 -2.21
N GLY A 30 7.29 -18.03 -1.13
CA GLY A 30 8.48 -18.59 -0.49
C GLY A 30 9.51 -17.53 -0.11
N PHE A 31 10.74 -17.76 -0.54
CA PHE A 31 11.90 -16.90 -0.25
C PHE A 31 11.77 -15.48 -0.84
N LEU A 32 11.03 -15.31 -1.94
CA LEU A 32 10.78 -14.00 -2.53
C LEU A 32 9.90 -13.13 -1.62
N TYR A 33 9.07 -13.71 -0.76
CA TYR A 33 8.31 -12.95 0.22
C TYR A 33 9.16 -12.58 1.44
N THR A 34 9.89 -13.53 2.03
CA THR A 34 10.68 -13.28 3.25
C THR A 34 11.77 -12.22 3.07
N GLN A 35 12.35 -12.09 1.87
CA GLN A 35 13.31 -11.02 1.57
C GLN A 35 12.67 -9.63 1.35
N ASN A 36 11.35 -9.59 1.09
CA ASN A 36 10.65 -8.39 0.63
C ASN A 36 9.50 -7.96 1.57
N THR A 37 9.35 -8.61 2.72
CA THR A 37 8.36 -8.30 3.77
C THR A 37 8.30 -6.83 4.12
N ARG A 38 9.46 -6.16 4.15
CA ARG A 38 9.57 -4.73 4.44
C ARG A 38 8.82 -3.85 3.43
N VAL A 39 8.80 -4.22 2.14
CA VAL A 39 8.09 -3.46 1.11
C VAL A 39 6.58 -3.43 1.39
N PHE A 40 6.02 -4.55 1.84
CA PHE A 40 4.62 -4.63 2.23
C PHE A 40 4.35 -3.86 3.53
N SER A 41 5.18 -4.02 4.56
CA SER A 41 4.98 -3.31 5.84
C SER A 41 5.12 -1.79 5.71
N ASP A 42 6.03 -1.30 4.86
CA ASP A 42 6.19 0.11 4.55
C ASP A 42 4.90 0.67 3.88
N LEU A 43 4.31 -0.07 2.94
CA LEU A 43 3.03 0.29 2.32
C LEU A 43 1.92 0.46 3.36
N TYR A 44 1.71 -0.53 4.23
CA TYR A 44 0.67 -0.44 5.27
C TYR A 44 0.94 0.71 6.25
N THR A 45 2.21 1.02 6.52
CA THR A 45 2.61 2.16 7.35
C THR A 45 2.19 3.48 6.72
N GLU A 46 2.44 3.68 5.43
CA GLU A 46 2.00 4.87 4.71
C GLU A 46 0.47 4.97 4.62
N LEU A 47 -0.24 3.86 4.42
CA LEU A 47 -1.71 3.83 4.45
C LEU A 47 -2.26 4.27 5.81
N ARG A 48 -1.67 3.81 6.92
CA ARG A 48 -2.03 4.28 8.26
C ARG A 48 -1.72 5.76 8.46
N ARG A 49 -0.58 6.26 7.96
CA ARG A 49 -0.23 7.68 8.04
C ARG A 49 -1.22 8.56 7.30
N TYR A 50 -1.63 8.15 6.09
CA TYR A 50 -2.65 8.85 5.32
C TYR A 50 -3.97 8.93 6.10
N TYR A 51 -4.42 7.80 6.65
CA TYR A 51 -5.69 7.75 7.39
C TYR A 51 -5.67 8.66 8.62
N ARG A 52 -4.55 8.70 9.36
CA ARG A 52 -4.36 9.56 10.55
C ARG A 52 -4.24 11.05 10.24
N GLY A 53 -4.33 11.45 8.98
CA GLY A 53 -4.34 12.87 8.61
C GLY A 53 -3.07 13.38 7.96
N SER A 54 -2.04 12.55 7.78
CA SER A 54 -0.80 12.99 7.12
C SER A 54 -1.08 13.40 5.67
N ASN A 55 -0.29 14.35 5.16
CA ASN A 55 -0.36 14.80 3.77
C ASN A 55 0.41 13.83 2.85
N VAL A 56 -0.11 12.61 2.74
CA VAL A 56 0.47 11.53 1.92
C VAL A 56 -0.30 11.43 0.61
N ASN A 57 0.40 11.27 -0.51
CA ASN A 57 -0.21 10.96 -1.79
C ASN A 57 -0.32 9.44 -1.95
N ILE A 58 -1.53 8.89 -1.80
CA ILE A 58 -1.76 7.43 -1.89
C ILE A 58 -1.35 6.88 -3.26
N GLU A 59 -1.59 7.63 -4.34
CA GLU A 59 -1.26 7.16 -5.67
C GLU A 59 0.24 7.00 -5.85
N GLU A 60 1.02 7.95 -5.35
CA GLU A 60 2.48 7.91 -5.37
C GLU A 60 3.03 6.76 -4.51
N VAL A 61 2.51 6.60 -3.29
CA VAL A 61 2.86 5.48 -2.40
C VAL A 61 2.62 4.14 -3.07
N LEU A 62 1.49 3.97 -3.76
CA LEU A 62 1.17 2.74 -4.47
C LEU A 62 2.08 2.53 -5.68
N ASN A 63 2.35 3.58 -6.47
CA ASN A 63 3.27 3.49 -7.60
C ASN A 63 4.69 3.08 -7.13
N GLU A 64 5.18 3.69 -6.06
CA GLU A 64 6.48 3.38 -5.46
C GLU A 64 6.53 1.95 -4.91
N PHE A 65 5.46 1.49 -4.25
CA PHE A 65 5.35 0.10 -3.80
C PHE A 65 5.53 -0.89 -4.97
N TRP A 66 4.83 -0.67 -6.08
CA TRP A 66 4.91 -1.56 -7.24
C TRP A 66 6.27 -1.52 -7.93
N ALA A 67 6.89 -0.34 -8.03
CA ALA A 67 8.24 -0.19 -8.58
C ALA A 67 9.27 -0.96 -7.73
N ARG A 68 9.29 -0.73 -6.41
CA ARG A 68 10.18 -1.42 -5.49
C ARG A 68 9.94 -2.94 -5.49
N LEU A 69 8.69 -3.37 -5.55
CA LEU A 69 8.36 -4.80 -5.62
C LEU A 69 8.88 -5.42 -6.92
N LEU A 70 8.72 -4.75 -8.06
CA LEU A 70 9.22 -5.21 -9.35
C LEU A 70 10.73 -5.39 -9.33
N GLU A 71 11.47 -4.37 -8.89
CA GLU A 71 12.94 -4.41 -8.85
C GLU A 71 13.45 -5.59 -8.02
N ARG A 72 12.83 -5.81 -6.86
CA ARG A 72 13.25 -6.88 -5.94
C ARG A 72 12.89 -8.27 -6.46
N LEU A 73 11.71 -8.44 -7.06
CA LEU A 73 11.34 -9.70 -7.72
C LEU A 73 12.23 -9.98 -8.93
N PHE A 74 12.56 -8.95 -9.72
CA PHE A 74 13.41 -9.07 -10.88
C PHE A 74 14.84 -9.46 -10.50
N LYS A 75 15.43 -8.81 -9.49
CA LYS A 75 16.73 -9.19 -8.91
C LYS A 75 16.70 -10.62 -8.35
N GLY A 76 15.65 -10.98 -7.61
CA GLY A 76 15.49 -12.33 -7.05
C GLY A 76 15.40 -13.44 -8.10
N ALA A 77 14.64 -13.20 -9.18
CA ALA A 77 14.49 -14.16 -10.28
C ALA A 77 15.76 -14.30 -11.13
N ASN A 78 16.63 -13.29 -11.12
CA ASN A 78 17.85 -13.21 -11.93
C ASN A 78 19.12 -13.18 -11.07
N GLY A 79 19.11 -13.87 -9.93
CA GLY A 79 20.20 -13.83 -8.95
C GLY A 79 21.58 -14.26 -9.48
N GLN A 80 21.63 -14.97 -10.62
CA GLN A 80 22.90 -15.28 -11.30
C GLN A 80 23.55 -14.08 -12.02
N TYR A 81 22.84 -12.96 -12.20
CA TYR A 81 23.34 -11.78 -12.91
C TYR A 81 23.58 -10.61 -11.94
N LEU A 82 24.66 -9.86 -12.17
CA LEU A 82 24.90 -8.57 -11.52
C LEU A 82 24.07 -7.50 -12.21
N ILE A 83 22.87 -7.26 -11.71
CA ILE A 83 21.95 -6.24 -12.24
C ILE A 83 22.21 -4.91 -11.53
N GLY A 84 22.79 -3.97 -12.28
CA GLY A 84 23.01 -2.58 -11.83
C GLY A 84 21.72 -1.76 -11.81
N ASP A 85 21.76 -0.62 -11.12
CA ASP A 85 20.59 0.23 -10.91
C ASP A 85 20.09 0.88 -12.21
N ASP A 86 20.98 1.24 -13.15
CA ASP A 86 20.59 1.74 -14.49
C ASP A 86 19.72 0.75 -15.26
N TYR A 87 20.00 -0.55 -15.12
CA TYR A 87 19.21 -1.60 -15.77
C TYR A 87 17.84 -1.74 -15.09
N LEU A 88 17.77 -1.62 -13.77
CA LEU A 88 16.49 -1.60 -13.06
C LEU A 88 15.64 -0.38 -13.41
N GLU A 89 16.25 0.78 -13.59
CA GLU A 89 15.53 1.97 -14.05
C GLU A 89 14.91 1.74 -15.44
N CYS A 90 15.63 1.06 -16.33
CA CYS A 90 15.09 0.62 -17.62
C CYS A 90 13.91 -0.34 -17.46
N VAL A 91 14.04 -1.35 -16.58
CA VAL A 91 12.94 -2.29 -16.27
C VAL A 91 11.71 -1.55 -15.73
N ALA A 92 11.91 -0.59 -14.83
CA ALA A 92 10.85 0.25 -14.29
C ALA A 92 10.17 1.08 -15.37
N LYS A 93 10.92 1.70 -16.29
CA LYS A 93 10.37 2.43 -17.46
C LYS A 93 9.53 1.53 -18.37
N GLN A 94 9.94 0.28 -18.55
CA GLN A 94 9.23 -0.66 -19.41
C GLN A 94 7.99 -1.28 -18.75
N SER A 95 7.82 -1.12 -17.43
CA SER A 95 6.76 -1.76 -16.64
C SER A 95 5.35 -1.37 -17.07
N GLU A 96 5.13 -0.13 -17.52
CA GLU A 96 3.82 0.33 -18.00
C GLU A 96 3.37 -0.39 -19.27
N THR A 97 4.33 -0.72 -20.14
CA THR A 97 4.06 -1.41 -21.41
C THR A 97 3.93 -2.91 -21.20
N LEU A 98 4.86 -3.53 -20.44
CA LEU A 98 4.87 -4.98 -20.26
C LEU A 98 3.87 -5.47 -19.22
N ARG A 99 3.41 -4.60 -18.33
CA ARG A 99 2.46 -4.92 -17.24
C ARG A 99 2.81 -6.23 -16.53
N PRO A 100 3.99 -6.31 -15.86
CA PRO A 100 4.45 -7.55 -15.22
C PRO A 100 3.49 -8.07 -14.13
N PHE A 101 2.64 -7.19 -13.57
CA PHE A 101 1.61 -7.53 -12.59
C PHE A 101 0.18 -7.51 -13.17
N GLY A 102 0.05 -7.45 -14.50
CA GLY A 102 -1.23 -7.27 -15.20
C GLY A 102 -1.93 -5.97 -14.80
N ASP A 103 -3.24 -6.02 -14.65
CA ASP A 103 -4.06 -4.86 -14.25
C ASP A 103 -4.12 -4.65 -12.73
N THR A 104 -3.53 -5.56 -11.94
CA THR A 104 -3.56 -5.53 -10.47
C THR A 104 -3.10 -4.18 -9.87
N PRO A 105 -1.98 -3.56 -10.31
CA PRO A 105 -1.55 -2.27 -9.78
C PRO A 105 -2.57 -1.15 -10.01
N ARG A 106 -3.17 -1.13 -11.20
CA ARG A 106 -4.16 -0.13 -11.59
C ARG A 106 -5.44 -0.29 -10.77
N ASP A 107 -5.95 -1.52 -10.68
CA ASP A 107 -7.17 -1.83 -9.96
C ASP A 107 -7.02 -1.56 -8.46
N LEU A 108 -5.88 -1.94 -7.88
CA LEU A 108 -5.57 -1.66 -6.48
C LEU A 108 -5.51 -0.15 -6.25
N LYS A 109 -4.81 0.60 -7.12
CA LYS A 109 -4.73 2.07 -7.01
C LYS A 109 -6.09 2.74 -7.01
N LEU A 110 -6.96 2.36 -7.95
CA LEU A 110 -8.31 2.91 -8.03
C LEU A 110 -9.15 2.61 -6.78
N LYS A 111 -9.12 1.35 -6.32
CA LYS A 111 -9.92 0.90 -5.17
C LYS A 111 -9.41 1.53 -3.87
N VAL A 112 -8.11 1.44 -3.61
CA VAL A 112 -7.49 1.94 -2.37
C VAL A 112 -7.64 3.45 -2.26
N THR A 113 -7.30 4.21 -3.31
CA THR A 113 -7.40 5.68 -3.27
C THR A 113 -8.83 6.14 -2.97
N ARG A 114 -9.82 5.58 -3.68
CA ARG A 114 -11.24 5.91 -3.46
C ARG A 114 -11.71 5.56 -2.04
N THR A 115 -11.41 4.35 -1.58
CA THR A 115 -11.85 3.89 -0.25
C THR A 115 -11.23 4.72 0.87
N PHE A 116 -9.95 5.05 0.80
CA PHE A 116 -9.27 5.83 1.85
C PHE A 116 -9.69 7.29 1.88
N VAL A 117 -9.87 7.92 0.70
CA VAL A 117 -10.43 9.29 0.62
C VAL A 117 -11.83 9.33 1.23
N ALA A 118 -12.70 8.38 0.88
CA ALA A 118 -14.05 8.30 1.42
C ALA A 118 -14.05 8.07 2.95
N ALA A 119 -13.24 7.13 3.43
CA ALA A 119 -13.16 6.83 4.86
C ALA A 119 -12.66 8.02 5.69
N ARG A 120 -11.59 8.69 5.23
CA ARG A 120 -11.05 9.88 5.90
C ARG A 120 -12.06 11.02 5.91
N SER A 121 -12.69 11.30 4.78
CA SER A 121 -13.70 12.37 4.66
C SER A 121 -14.91 12.10 5.57
N PHE A 122 -15.34 10.85 5.66
CA PHE A 122 -16.46 10.46 6.51
C PHE A 122 -16.16 10.68 8.01
N VAL A 123 -14.98 10.25 8.48
CA VAL A 123 -14.55 10.47 9.87
C VAL A 123 -14.42 11.96 10.16
N GLN A 124 -13.76 12.73 9.29
CA GLN A 124 -13.61 14.18 9.45
C GLN A 124 -14.96 14.88 9.52
N GLY A 125 -15.93 14.51 8.68
CA GLY A 125 -17.28 15.07 8.71
C GLY A 125 -18.01 14.80 10.04
N LEU A 126 -17.82 13.62 10.63
CA LEU A 126 -18.39 13.29 11.94
C LEU A 126 -17.73 14.07 13.08
N VAL A 127 -16.40 14.25 13.05
CA VAL A 127 -15.66 15.08 14.01
C VAL A 127 -16.20 16.51 13.99
N VAL A 128 -16.25 17.13 12.80
CA VAL A 128 -16.72 18.52 12.63
C VAL A 128 -18.17 18.66 13.09
N SER A 129 -19.05 17.73 12.73
CA SER A 129 -20.46 17.77 13.16
C SER A 129 -20.60 17.68 14.69
N GLY A 130 -19.80 16.84 15.34
CA GLY A 130 -19.79 16.71 16.80
C GLY A 130 -19.15 17.91 17.53
N GLU A 131 -18.34 18.71 16.86
CA GLU A 131 -17.83 19.99 17.39
C GLU A 131 -18.88 21.09 17.30
N VAL A 132 -19.64 21.14 16.20
CA VAL A 132 -20.72 22.13 16.01
C VAL A 132 -21.82 21.96 17.07
N VAL A 133 -22.22 20.71 17.38
CA VAL A 133 -23.26 20.43 18.39
C VAL A 133 -22.81 20.77 19.83
N ARG A 134 -21.50 20.84 20.09
CA ARG A 134 -20.94 21.22 21.39
C ARG A 134 -20.72 22.72 21.56
N LYS A 135 -20.77 23.49 20.48
CA LYS A 135 -20.80 24.95 20.50
C LYS A 135 -22.23 25.44 20.70
#